data_AF-A0A497IJR6-F1
#
_entry.id   AF-A0A497IJR6-F1
#
_cell.length_a   1.000
_cell.length_b   1.000
_cell.length_c   1.000
_cell.angle_alpha   90.00
_cell.angle_beta   90.00
_cell.angle_gamma   90.00
#
_symmetry.space_group_name_H-M   'P 1'
#
loop_
_entity.id
_entity.type
_entity.pdbx_description
1 polymer ?
#
loop_
_entity_poly.entity_id
_entity_poly.type
_entity_poly.pdbx_seq_one_letter_code
_entity_poly.pdbx_strand_id
1 'polypeptide(L)'
;MRKSLKHIRIQLVTAEEGGDRTHVSAVSTELKKYSYTCSTSNTSAAYLTGLLMGYRMLNAGWNSAILDIGLHPSIKGSRIYAAVKGVVDAGVDIPRDETVFPSDERIRGQVAAEYNGREIPAQFETAIERIKNLYED
;
A
#
# COMPACT_ATOMS: atom_id res chain seq x y z
N MET A 1 0.55 -8.25 -5.26
CA MET A 1 -0.04 -7.88 -3.96
C MET A 1 -0.76 -9.09 -3.36
N ARG A 2 -0.59 -9.33 -2.05
CA ARG A 2 -1.30 -10.38 -1.31
C ARG A 2 -1.89 -9.82 -0.02
N LYS A 3 -3.07 -10.29 0.38
CA LYS A 3 -3.70 -9.96 1.66
C LYS A 3 -3.99 -11.20 2.49
N SER A 4 -3.79 -11.11 3.80
CA SER A 4 -4.31 -12.04 4.79
C SER A 4 -5.43 -11.39 5.60
N LEU A 5 -5.94 -12.10 6.61
CA LEU A 5 -6.91 -11.53 7.54
C LEU A 5 -6.32 -10.38 8.37
N LYS A 6 -5.01 -10.43 8.65
CA LYS A 6 -4.34 -9.50 9.57
C LYS A 6 -3.33 -8.56 8.89
N HIS A 7 -2.80 -8.92 7.73
CA HIS A 7 -1.70 -8.18 7.12
C HIS A 7 -1.81 -8.08 5.60
N ILE A 8 -1.02 -7.16 5.04
CA ILE A 8 -0.91 -6.87 3.62
C ILE A 8 0.57 -6.97 3.26
N ARG A 9 0.87 -7.61 2.12
CA ARG A 9 2.21 -7.77 1.58
C ARG A 9 2.24 -7.36 0.12
N ILE A 10 3.25 -6.56 -0.23
CA ILE A 10 3.53 -6.14 -1.60
C ILE A 10 4.98 -6.48 -1.90
N GLN A 11 5.23 -6.99 -3.10
CA GLN A 11 6.54 -7.42 -3.57
C GLN A 11 6.68 -6.99 -5.03
N LEU A 12 7.88 -6.59 -5.41
CA LEU A 12 8.29 -6.40 -6.79
C LEU A 12 9.11 -7.62 -7.19
N VAL A 13 8.66 -8.32 -8.22
CA VAL A 13 9.18 -9.63 -8.61
C VAL A 13 9.45 -9.65 -10.09
N THR A 14 10.57 -10.26 -10.49
CA THR A 14 10.89 -10.59 -11.88
C THR A 14 11.13 -12.08 -12.04
N ALA A 15 10.78 -12.64 -13.19
CA ALA A 15 11.15 -14.00 -13.54
C ALA A 15 12.63 -14.04 -13.99
N GLU A 16 13.40 -14.97 -13.42
CA GLU A 16 14.80 -15.25 -13.80
C GLU A 16 14.97 -16.77 -14.07
N GLU A 17 16.06 -17.20 -14.70
CA GLU A 17 16.27 -18.61 -15.11
C GLU A 17 16.26 -19.62 -13.94
N GLY A 18 16.48 -19.18 -12.70
CA GLY A 18 16.42 -19.99 -11.48
C GLY A 18 15.10 -19.88 -10.70
N GLY A 19 14.11 -19.15 -11.22
CA GLY A 19 12.86 -18.83 -10.56
C GLY A 19 12.69 -17.34 -10.29
N ASP A 20 11.60 -17.00 -9.59
CA ASP A 20 11.23 -15.63 -9.32
C ASP A 20 12.18 -14.96 -8.31
N ARG A 21 12.69 -13.77 -8.66
CA ARG A 21 13.48 -12.94 -7.76
C ARG A 21 12.66 -11.78 -7.23
N THR A 22 12.64 -11.61 -5.91
CA THR A 22 12.06 -10.43 -5.25
C THR A 22 13.12 -9.34 -5.10
N HIS A 23 12.89 -8.16 -5.68
CA HIS A 23 13.81 -7.01 -5.58
C HIS A 23 13.55 -6.18 -4.33
N VAL A 24 12.29 -5.83 -4.11
CA VAL A 24 11.84 -5.06 -2.94
C VAL A 24 10.52 -5.59 -2.43
N SER A 25 10.26 -5.37 -1.14
CA SER A 25 9.00 -5.78 -0.50
C SER A 25 8.59 -4.80 0.58
N ALA A 26 7.29 -4.77 0.89
CA ALA A 26 6.73 -4.04 2.01
C ALA A 26 5.63 -4.88 2.68
N VAL A 27 5.61 -4.88 4.01
CA VAL A 27 4.61 -5.58 4.83
C VAL A 27 3.95 -4.59 5.78
N SER A 28 2.62 -4.66 5.92
CA SER A 28 1.88 -3.70 6.73
C SER A 28 2.21 -3.72 8.23
N THR A 29 2.89 -4.75 8.73
CA THR A 29 3.43 -4.78 10.11
C THR A 29 4.53 -3.74 10.33
N GLU A 30 5.22 -3.32 9.27
CA GLU A 30 6.25 -2.29 9.33
C GLU A 30 5.67 -0.91 9.61
N LEU A 31 4.36 -0.70 9.38
CA LEU A 31 3.69 0.59 9.55
C LEU A 31 3.79 1.14 10.98
N LYS A 32 4.02 0.27 11.98
CA LYS A 32 4.29 0.68 13.36
C LYS A 32 5.52 1.60 13.47
N LYS A 33 6.52 1.44 12.60
CA LYS A 33 7.71 2.31 12.54
C LYS A 33 7.35 3.75 12.14
N TYR A 34 6.26 3.91 11.39
CA TYR A 34 5.75 5.19 10.90
C TYR A 34 4.56 5.68 11.74
N SER A 35 4.49 5.32 13.03
CA SER A 35 3.42 5.70 13.97
C SER A 35 2.01 5.23 13.66
N TYR A 36 1.85 4.27 12.75
CA TYR A 36 0.56 3.64 12.52
C TYR A 36 0.42 2.37 13.37
N THR A 37 -0.39 2.47 14.43
CA THR A 37 -0.63 1.40 15.42
C THR A 37 -2.03 0.78 15.31
N CYS A 38 -2.84 1.29 14.39
CA CYS A 38 -4.14 0.73 14.05
C CYS A 38 -4.04 -0.62 13.31
N SER A 39 -5.18 -1.22 12.95
CA SER A 39 -5.21 -2.50 12.25
C SER A 39 -4.40 -2.46 10.95
N THR A 40 -3.54 -3.46 10.77
CA THR A 40 -2.65 -3.62 9.61
C THR A 40 -3.30 -4.33 8.42
N SER A 41 -4.61 -4.57 8.47
CA SER A 41 -5.38 -5.18 7.37
C SER A 41 -6.52 -4.32 6.85
N ASN A 42 -6.65 -3.07 7.27
CA ASN A 42 -7.70 -2.17 6.77
C ASN A 42 -7.26 -1.45 5.47
N THR A 43 -8.16 -0.62 4.91
CA THR A 43 -7.90 0.14 3.67
C THR A 43 -6.73 1.12 3.84
N SER A 44 -6.67 1.82 4.97
CA SER A 44 -5.60 2.78 5.29
C SER A 44 -4.23 2.10 5.33
N ALA A 45 -4.12 0.96 6.03
CA ALA A 45 -2.90 0.16 6.05
C ALA A 45 -2.52 -0.36 4.66
N ALA A 46 -3.50 -0.69 3.81
CA ALA A 46 -3.24 -1.10 2.44
C ALA A 46 -2.57 0.01 1.63
N TYR A 47 -3.16 1.21 1.68
CA TYR A 47 -2.62 2.39 1.02
C TYR A 47 -1.22 2.73 1.53
N LEU A 48 -1.03 2.82 2.85
CA LEU A 48 0.27 3.16 3.44
C LEU A 48 1.35 2.12 3.09
N THR A 49 0.99 0.83 3.05
CA THR A 49 1.93 -0.21 2.60
C THR A 49 2.27 -0.04 1.12
N GLY A 50 1.30 0.38 0.31
CA GLY A 50 1.50 0.74 -1.10
C GLY A 50 2.44 1.93 -1.27
N LEU A 51 2.23 3.01 -0.53
CA LEU A 51 3.07 4.21 -0.53
C LEU A 51 4.51 3.87 -0.15
N LEU A 52 4.70 3.12 0.95
CA LEU A 52 6.01 2.63 1.36
C LEU A 52 6.67 1.78 0.27
N MET A 53 5.92 0.90 -0.38
CA MET A 53 6.43 0.08 -1.47
C MET A 53 6.85 0.94 -2.66
N GLY A 54 6.03 1.92 -3.06
CA GLY A 54 6.33 2.80 -4.20
C GLY A 54 7.64 3.54 -4.01
N TYR A 55 7.87 4.15 -2.85
CA TYR A 55 9.15 4.79 -2.56
C TYR A 55 10.33 3.80 -2.54
N ARG A 56 10.15 2.59 -1.99
CA ARG A 56 11.18 1.54 -2.05
C ARG A 56 11.52 1.14 -3.49
N MET A 57 10.52 1.06 -4.36
CA MET A 57 10.72 0.75 -5.78
C MET A 57 11.53 1.85 -6.46
N LEU A 58 11.14 3.10 -6.30
CA LEU A 58 11.84 4.25 -6.90
C LEU A 58 13.29 4.34 -6.41
N ASN A 59 13.52 4.19 -5.11
CA ASN A 59 14.87 4.17 -4.53
C ASN A 59 15.73 2.98 -5.05
N ALA A 60 15.10 1.87 -5.44
CA ALA A 60 15.76 0.73 -6.05
C ALA A 60 15.89 0.84 -7.58
N GLY A 61 15.49 1.97 -8.18
CA GLY A 61 15.59 2.22 -9.63
C GLY A 61 14.43 1.66 -10.46
N TRP A 62 13.31 1.29 -9.84
CA TRP A 62 12.14 0.73 -10.52
C TRP A 62 11.01 1.75 -10.60
N ASN A 63 10.73 2.23 -11.81
CA ASN A 63 9.73 3.28 -12.06
C ASN A 63 8.37 2.76 -12.51
N SER A 64 8.24 1.47 -12.83
CA SER A 64 7.02 0.88 -13.36
C SER A 64 6.87 -0.58 -12.94
N ALA A 65 5.62 -1.06 -12.88
CA ALA A 65 5.31 -2.48 -12.67
C ALA A 65 3.91 -2.84 -13.16
N ILE A 66 3.64 -4.15 -13.27
CA ILE A 66 2.30 -4.70 -13.57
C ILE A 66 1.72 -5.28 -12.28
N LEU A 67 0.44 -4.98 -12.02
CA LEU A 67 -0.26 -5.50 -10.86
C LEU A 67 -0.59 -7.00 -11.00
N ASP A 68 0.02 -7.82 -10.14
CA ASP A 68 -0.42 -9.20 -9.88
C ASP A 68 -1.26 -9.27 -8.60
N ILE A 69 -2.52 -9.71 -8.73
CA ILE A 69 -3.43 -9.94 -7.59
C ILE A 69 -3.56 -11.42 -7.20
N GLY A 70 -2.92 -12.32 -7.95
CA GLY A 70 -3.03 -13.77 -7.80
C GLY A 70 -4.49 -14.22 -7.91
N LEU A 71 -4.92 -15.05 -6.95
CA LEU A 71 -6.28 -15.60 -6.89
C LEU A 71 -7.30 -14.66 -6.25
N HIS A 72 -6.94 -13.40 -5.96
CA HIS A 72 -7.91 -12.47 -5.40
C HIS A 72 -8.87 -11.97 -6.48
N PRO A 73 -10.18 -11.82 -6.16
CA PRO A 73 -11.12 -11.27 -7.10
C PRO A 73 -10.85 -9.77 -7.34
N SER A 74 -11.06 -9.35 -8.58
CA SER A 74 -10.98 -7.95 -9.02
C SER A 74 -12.23 -7.19 -8.58
N ILE A 75 -12.18 -6.55 -7.41
CA ILE A 75 -13.32 -5.82 -6.82
C ILE A 75 -12.96 -4.34 -6.64
N LYS A 76 -13.74 -3.46 -7.27
CA LYS A 76 -13.62 -2.00 -7.11
C LYS A 76 -13.66 -1.58 -5.64
N GLY A 77 -12.81 -0.63 -5.27
CA GLY A 77 -12.70 -0.11 -3.90
C GLY A 77 -12.11 -1.10 -2.89
N SER A 78 -11.55 -2.21 -3.33
CA SER A 78 -10.91 -3.19 -2.45
C SER A 78 -9.59 -2.67 -1.87
N ARG A 79 -9.10 -3.36 -0.83
CA ARG A 79 -7.78 -3.11 -0.25
C ARG A 79 -6.64 -3.28 -1.25
N ILE A 80 -6.84 -4.08 -2.29
CA ILE A 80 -5.86 -4.26 -3.37
C ILE A 80 -5.68 -2.93 -4.09
N TYR A 81 -6.79 -2.29 -4.50
CA TYR A 81 -6.74 -1.01 -5.20
C TYR A 81 -6.34 0.17 -4.31
N ALA A 82 -6.59 0.11 -3.00
CA ALA A 82 -5.99 1.06 -2.07
C ALA A 82 -4.46 0.95 -2.05
N ALA A 83 -3.90 -0.27 -2.03
CA ALA A 83 -2.46 -0.47 -2.11
C ALA A 83 -1.87 -0.01 -3.46
N VAL A 84 -2.56 -0.28 -4.57
CA VAL A 84 -2.16 0.23 -5.90
C VAL A 84 -2.14 1.76 -5.91
N LYS A 85 -3.19 2.40 -5.36
CA LYS A 85 -3.23 3.87 -5.27
C LYS A 85 -2.04 4.41 -4.48
N GLY A 86 -1.68 3.79 -3.36
CA GLY A 86 -0.48 4.18 -2.61
C GLY A 86 0.82 4.06 -3.43
N VAL A 87 1.00 2.99 -4.21
CA VAL A 87 2.18 2.82 -5.09
C VAL A 87 2.22 3.90 -6.17
N VAL A 88 1.08 4.20 -6.77
CA VAL A 88 0.92 5.23 -7.81
C VAL A 88 1.18 6.63 -7.26
N ASP A 89 0.62 6.95 -6.10
CA ASP A 89 0.75 8.27 -5.47
C ASP A 89 2.21 8.52 -5.01
N ALA A 90 3.02 7.46 -4.85
CA ALA A 90 4.47 7.58 -4.66
C ALA A 90 5.23 7.94 -5.96
N GLY A 91 4.63 7.78 -7.13
CA GLY A 91 5.22 8.09 -8.44
C GLY A 91 5.59 6.89 -9.31
N VAL A 92 5.23 5.66 -8.93
CA VAL A 92 5.45 4.47 -9.76
C VAL A 92 4.34 4.31 -10.79
N ASP A 93 4.71 4.08 -12.05
CA ASP A 93 3.76 3.82 -13.12
C ASP A 93 3.19 2.40 -13.04
N ILE A 94 1.88 2.32 -12.78
CA ILE A 94 1.11 1.08 -12.80
C ILE A 94 -0.09 1.28 -13.73
N PRO A 95 -0.23 0.49 -14.81
CA PRO A 95 -1.40 0.51 -15.66
C PRO A 95 -2.68 0.23 -14.86
N ARG A 96 -3.67 1.13 -14.97
CA ARG A 96 -4.86 1.11 -14.12
C ARG A 96 -6.00 1.94 -14.71
N ASP A 97 -7.21 1.67 -14.22
CA ASP A 97 -8.38 2.52 -14.37
C ASP A 97 -8.61 3.26 -13.04
N GLU A 98 -8.64 4.59 -13.04
CA GLU A 98 -8.78 5.39 -11.81
C GLU A 98 -10.11 5.15 -11.08
N THR A 99 -11.14 4.70 -11.81
CA THR A 99 -12.46 4.44 -11.24
C THR A 99 -12.48 3.22 -10.32
N VAL A 100 -11.45 2.37 -10.32
CA VAL A 100 -11.35 1.19 -9.45
C VAL A 100 -10.96 1.54 -8.02
N PHE A 101 -10.43 2.75 -7.81
CA PHE A 101 -9.93 3.16 -6.51
C PHE A 101 -11.05 3.36 -5.49
N PRO A 102 -10.80 3.05 -4.20
CA PRO A 102 -11.70 3.44 -3.13
C PRO A 102 -11.71 4.97 -2.96
N SER A 103 -12.78 5.50 -2.37
CA SER A 103 -12.85 6.92 -2.02
C SER A 103 -11.76 7.32 -1.02
N ASP A 104 -11.36 8.58 -1.06
CA ASP A 104 -10.34 9.12 -0.16
C ASP A 104 -10.77 9.03 1.31
N GLU A 105 -12.04 9.21 1.60
CA GLU A 105 -12.62 9.03 2.93
C GLU A 105 -12.38 7.61 3.47
N ARG A 106 -12.56 6.60 2.60
CA ARG A 106 -12.33 5.19 2.94
C ARG A 106 -10.84 4.88 3.09
N ILE A 107 -9.98 5.51 2.29
CA ILE A 107 -8.51 5.36 2.38
C ILE A 107 -8.00 5.97 3.69
N ARG A 108 -8.43 7.19 4.02
CA ARG A 108 -8.11 7.87 5.28
C ARG A 108 -8.70 7.17 6.52
N GLY A 109 -9.61 6.23 6.31
CA GLY A 109 -10.18 5.42 7.38
C GLY A 109 -11.25 6.15 8.20
N GLN A 110 -11.84 7.22 7.65
CA GLN A 110 -12.88 8.01 8.31
C GLN A 110 -14.09 7.14 8.67
N VAL A 111 -14.61 6.37 7.71
CA VAL A 111 -15.71 5.41 7.92
C VAL A 111 -15.40 4.39 9.03
N ALA A 112 -14.15 3.94 9.13
CA ALA A 112 -13.75 2.97 10.15
C ALA A 112 -13.54 3.62 11.53
N ALA A 113 -13.16 4.90 11.57
CA ALA A 113 -13.01 5.66 12.80
C ALA A 113 -14.38 5.98 13.42
N GLU A 114 -15.38 6.32 12.60
CA GLU A 114 -16.77 6.52 13.04
C GLU A 114 -17.32 5.28 13.78
N TYR A 115 -16.98 4.08 13.31
CA TYR A 115 -17.48 2.84 13.91
C TYR A 115 -16.69 2.39 15.16
N ASN A 116 -15.37 2.59 15.19
CA ASN A 116 -14.49 2.01 16.21
C ASN A 116 -13.89 3.01 17.20
N GLY A 117 -14.12 4.31 17.02
CA GLY A 117 -13.56 5.39 17.85
C GLY A 117 -12.03 5.48 17.83
N ARG A 118 -11.36 4.82 16.88
CA ARG A 118 -9.90 4.87 16.75
C ARG A 118 -9.47 6.06 15.91
N GLU A 119 -8.36 6.68 16.26
CA GLU A 119 -7.74 7.81 15.54
C GLU A 119 -7.04 7.37 14.24
N ILE A 120 -7.73 6.61 13.38
CA ILE A 120 -7.18 6.12 12.11
C ILE A 120 -6.76 7.28 11.21
N PRO A 121 -7.57 8.35 11.00
CA PRO A 121 -7.19 9.46 10.12
C PRO A 121 -5.94 10.19 10.61
N ALA A 122 -5.83 10.49 11.90
CA ALA A 122 -4.67 11.21 12.45
C ALA A 122 -3.38 10.38 12.31
N GLN A 123 -3.44 9.08 12.63
CA GLN A 123 -2.29 8.18 12.45
C GLN A 123 -1.96 7.97 10.97
N PHE A 124 -2.96 8.00 10.09
CA PHE A 124 -2.78 7.87 8.64
C PHE A 124 -1.96 9.04 8.08
N GLU A 125 -2.34 10.27 8.40
CA GLU A 125 -1.61 11.46 7.92
C GLU A 125 -0.17 11.50 8.49
N THR A 126 -0.01 11.22 9.79
CA THR A 126 1.32 11.12 10.42
C THR A 126 2.20 10.06 9.73
N ALA A 127 1.62 8.93 9.35
CA ALA A 127 2.35 7.86 8.67
C ALA A 127 2.75 8.25 7.25
N ILE A 128 1.91 8.99 6.52
CA ILE A 128 2.27 9.54 5.20
C ILE A 128 3.51 10.42 5.34
N GLU A 129 3.48 11.41 6.22
CA GLU A 129 4.60 12.35 6.42
C GLU A 129 5.90 11.61 6.75
N ARG A 130 5.84 10.66 7.68
CA ARG A 130 7.02 9.87 8.08
C ARG A 130 7.55 8.98 6.97
N ILE A 131 6.67 8.44 6.12
CA ILE A 131 7.08 7.66 4.96
C ILE A 131 7.76 8.59 3.94
N LYS A 132 7.16 9.75 3.62
CA LYS A 132 7.70 10.70 2.66
C LYS A 132 9.06 11.24 3.07
N ASN A 133 9.19 11.71 4.30
CA ASN A 133 10.44 12.27 4.84
C ASN A 133 11.61 11.26 4.84
N LEU A 134 11.34 9.96 4.74
CA LEU A 134 12.40 8.94 4.64
C LEU A 134 13.03 8.87 3.25
N TYR A 135 12.34 9.37 2.22
CA TYR A 135 12.77 9.31 0.82
C TYR A 135 12.84 10.70 0.16
N GLU A 136 12.66 11.77 0.94
CA GLU A 136 12.99 13.14 0.56
C GLU A 136 14.44 13.44 1.01
N ASP A 137 15.42 12.91 0.27
CA ASP A 137 16.85 13.27 0.33
C ASP A 137 17.43 13.31 -1.11
#